data_AF-A0A833WG64-F1
#
_entry.id   AF-A0A833WG64-F1
#
_cell.length_a   1.000
_cell.length_b   1.000
_cell.length_c   1.000
_cell.angle_alpha   90.00
_cell.angle_beta   90.00
_cell.angle_gamma   90.00
#
_symmetry.space_group_name_H-M   'P 1'
#
loop_
_entity.id
_entity.type
_entity.pdbx_description
1 polymer ?
#
loop_
_entity_poly.entity_id
_entity_poly.type
_entity_poly.pdbx_seq_one_letter_code
_entity_poly.pdbx_strand_id
1 'polypeptide(L)'
;MNIKKYVANMNKKQYDSKDDPGVLSVTKIFNYYKKFGYKTVVMGASFRNIVTKIDDHNENYVIPKLLEELERSYEPVCKVLTLEAATKSNLQKISLTEAEFRWLLNEDQMATDKLSDGIRKFATDVRKLEKLLHEKIQS
;
A
#
# COMPACT_ATOMS: atom_id res chain seq x y z
N MET A 1 6.34 4.39 18.87
CA MET A 1 5.02 5.07 18.86
C MET A 1 4.04 4.20 18.07
N ASN A 2 2.99 3.68 18.70
CA ASN A 2 2.10 2.66 18.12
C ASN A 2 1.21 3.21 16.99
N ILE A 3 0.88 2.38 15.99
CA ILE A 3 0.00 2.70 14.85
C ILE A 3 -1.36 3.28 15.29
N LYS A 4 -1.80 3.01 16.52
CA LYS A 4 -2.97 3.62 17.15
C LYS A 4 -2.88 5.16 17.30
N LYS A 5 -1.69 5.76 17.37
CA LYS A 5 -1.53 7.22 17.52
C LYS A 5 -1.70 8.02 16.23
N TYR A 6 -1.53 7.42 15.05
CA TYR A 6 -1.71 8.17 13.80
C TYR A 6 -3.18 8.24 13.36
N VAL A 7 -3.96 7.19 13.65
CA VAL A 7 -5.43 7.23 13.55
C VAL A 7 -6.03 8.20 14.57
N ALA A 8 -5.28 8.62 15.60
CA ALA A 8 -5.74 9.61 16.57
C ALA A 8 -5.58 11.07 16.08
N ASN A 9 -4.75 11.34 15.06
CA ASN A 9 -4.57 12.68 14.49
C ASN A 9 -5.50 12.97 13.29
N MET A 10 -6.28 11.99 12.84
CA MET A 10 -7.35 12.18 11.87
C MET A 10 -8.65 11.71 12.51
N ASN A 11 -9.60 12.62 12.72
CA ASN A 11 -10.86 12.44 13.47
C ASN A 11 -11.86 11.38 12.92
N LYS A 12 -11.41 10.36 12.18
CA LYS A 12 -12.25 9.26 11.66
C LYS A 12 -11.63 7.90 11.96
N LYS A 13 -12.35 7.12 12.80
CA LYS A 13 -12.02 5.71 13.12
C LYS A 13 -12.38 4.73 12.00
N GLN A 14 -13.20 5.14 11.04
CA GLN A 14 -13.56 4.40 9.84
C GLN A 14 -13.55 5.35 8.65
N TYR A 15 -12.91 4.91 7.57
CA TYR A 15 -13.00 5.53 6.25
C TYR A 15 -13.90 4.65 5.39
N ASP A 16 -14.74 5.28 4.57
CA ASP A 16 -15.34 4.59 3.44
C ASP A 16 -14.20 4.12 2.51
N SER A 17 -14.38 3.00 1.81
CA SER A 17 -13.40 2.44 0.89
C SER A 17 -12.91 3.45 -0.18
N LYS A 18 -13.65 4.52 -0.46
CA LYS A 18 -13.21 5.62 -1.37
C LYS A 18 -12.30 6.65 -0.70
N ASP A 19 -12.45 6.85 0.60
CA ASP A 19 -11.76 7.88 1.37
C ASP A 19 -10.54 7.32 2.12
N ASP A 20 -10.29 6.01 2.03
CA ASP A 20 -9.14 5.38 2.66
C ASP A 20 -7.83 5.94 2.08
N PRO A 21 -6.95 6.51 2.93
CA PRO A 21 -5.70 7.12 2.45
C PRO A 21 -4.79 6.17 1.67
N GLY A 22 -4.83 4.87 1.97
CA GLY A 22 -4.10 3.84 1.23
C GLY A 22 -4.67 3.62 -0.16
N VAL A 23 -6.01 3.57 -0.29
CA VAL A 23 -6.69 3.45 -1.59
C VAL A 23 -6.42 4.68 -2.46
N LEU A 24 -6.48 5.88 -1.88
CA LEU A 24 -6.17 7.13 -2.59
C LEU A 24 -4.71 7.17 -3.05
N SER A 25 -3.78 6.72 -2.20
CA SER A 25 -2.35 6.65 -2.52
C SER A 25 -2.07 5.71 -3.70
N VAL A 26 -2.58 4.47 -3.65
CA VAL A 26 -2.42 3.49 -4.73
C VAL A 26 -3.09 3.97 -6.02
N THR A 27 -4.26 4.60 -5.93
CA THR A 27 -4.96 5.19 -7.07
C THR A 27 -4.11 6.28 -7.75
N LYS A 28 -3.48 7.17 -6.97
CA LYS A 28 -2.59 8.22 -7.48
C LYS A 28 -1.36 7.63 -8.17
N ILE A 29 -0.74 6.61 -7.56
CA ILE A 29 0.43 5.90 -8.12
C ILE A 29 0.06 5.21 -9.44
N PHE A 30 -1.05 4.47 -9.46
CA PHE A 30 -1.56 3.81 -10.66
C PHE A 30 -1.77 4.81 -11.79
N ASN A 31 -2.52 5.90 -11.52
CA ASN A 31 -2.80 6.91 -12.53
C ASN A 31 -1.52 7.54 -13.08
N TYR A 32 -0.54 7.83 -12.22
CA TYR A 32 0.77 8.35 -12.64
C TYR A 32 1.50 7.38 -13.56
N TYR A 33 1.55 6.10 -13.18
CA TYR A 33 2.27 5.07 -13.94
C TYR A 33 1.66 4.86 -15.32
N LYS A 34 0.33 4.72 -15.36
CA LYS A 34 -0.40 4.51 -16.62
C LYS A 34 -0.41 5.76 -17.50
N LYS A 35 -0.54 6.96 -16.93
CA LYS A 35 -0.47 8.22 -17.70
C LYS A 35 0.85 8.40 -18.45
N PHE A 36 1.96 8.06 -17.80
CA PHE A 36 3.30 8.30 -18.36
C PHE A 36 3.96 7.05 -18.97
N GLY A 37 3.18 5.97 -19.16
CA GLY A 37 3.63 4.77 -19.88
C GLY A 37 4.68 3.93 -19.15
N TYR A 38 4.72 3.98 -17.82
CA TYR A 38 5.64 3.14 -17.03
C TYR A 38 5.20 1.67 -17.08
N LYS A 39 6.15 0.77 -17.32
CA LYS A 39 5.93 -0.70 -17.40
C LYS A 39 5.94 -1.41 -16.05
N THR A 40 6.37 -0.73 -14.99
CA THR A 40 6.41 -1.29 -13.63
C THR A 40 5.00 -1.68 -13.19
N VAL A 41 4.85 -2.92 -12.70
CA VAL A 41 3.58 -3.44 -12.18
C VAL A 41 3.21 -2.70 -10.89
N VAL A 42 1.95 -2.27 -10.79
CA VAL A 42 1.40 -1.65 -9.58
C VAL A 42 0.61 -2.73 -8.85
N MET A 43 1.10 -3.14 -7.68
CA MET A 43 0.47 -4.18 -6.87
C MET A 43 -0.01 -3.60 -5.53
N GLY A 44 -1.31 -3.63 -5.28
CA GLY A 44 -1.87 -3.26 -3.98
C GLY A 44 -1.51 -4.31 -2.92
N ALA A 45 -1.05 -3.90 -1.75
CA ALA A 45 -0.66 -4.79 -0.66
C ALA A 45 -1.07 -4.23 0.71
N SER A 46 -1.03 -5.09 1.74
CA SER A 46 -1.35 -4.73 3.13
C SER A 46 -2.80 -4.25 3.33
N PHE A 47 -3.76 -4.95 2.71
CA PHE A 47 -5.17 -4.66 2.88
C PHE A 47 -5.65 -4.94 4.30
N ARG A 48 -6.49 -4.04 4.83
CA ARG A 48 -7.11 -4.21 6.16
C ARG A 48 -8.54 -4.74 6.11
N ASN A 49 -9.19 -4.66 4.95
CA ASN A 49 -10.55 -5.10 4.69
C ASN A 49 -10.63 -5.67 3.27
N ILE A 50 -11.73 -6.35 2.95
CA ILE A 50 -12.06 -6.83 1.61
C ILE A 50 -12.00 -5.68 0.59
N VAL A 51 -11.33 -5.91 -0.53
CA VAL A 51 -11.23 -4.96 -1.62
C VAL A 51 -12.26 -5.32 -2.69
N THR A 52 -13.40 -4.64 -2.72
CA THR A 52 -14.45 -4.84 -3.74
C THR A 52 -14.21 -4.04 -5.02
N LYS A 53 -13.04 -3.42 -5.14
CA LYS A 53 -12.65 -2.56 -6.27
C LYS A 53 -11.34 -3.04 -6.85
N ILE A 54 -11.44 -3.79 -7.94
CA ILE A 54 -10.31 -4.46 -8.58
C ILE A 54 -10.19 -3.91 -10.02
N ASP A 55 -8.98 -3.90 -10.57
CA ASP A 55 -8.72 -3.63 -11.99
C ASP A 55 -8.02 -4.85 -12.61
N ASP A 56 -8.35 -5.12 -13.87
CA ASP A 56 -7.85 -6.23 -14.68
C ASP A 56 -6.33 -6.14 -14.95
N HIS A 57 -5.71 -4.98 -14.72
CA HIS A 57 -4.28 -4.73 -14.98
C HIS A 57 -3.42 -4.57 -13.72
N ASN A 58 -4.02 -4.71 -12.54
CA ASN A 58 -3.31 -4.66 -11.26
C ASN A 58 -3.30 -6.03 -10.61
N GLU A 59 -2.14 -6.42 -10.12
CA GLU A 59 -2.04 -7.54 -9.21
C GLU A 59 -2.40 -7.05 -7.79
N ASN A 60 -3.04 -7.88 -6.97
CA ASN A 60 -3.32 -7.54 -5.58
C ASN A 60 -2.81 -8.66 -4.67
N TYR A 61 -1.99 -8.30 -3.68
CA TYR A 61 -1.57 -9.26 -2.66
C TYR A 61 -2.57 -9.26 -1.51
N VAL A 62 -3.43 -10.27 -1.49
CA VAL A 62 -4.51 -10.43 -0.51
C VAL A 62 -4.16 -11.57 0.44
N ILE A 63 -4.26 -11.33 1.75
CA ILE A 63 -4.00 -12.35 2.78
C ILE A 63 -5.11 -13.42 2.80
N PRO A 64 -4.81 -14.69 3.17
CA PRO A 64 -5.77 -15.81 3.07
C PRO A 64 -7.13 -15.53 3.72
N LYS A 65 -7.14 -14.91 4.90
CA LYS A 65 -8.38 -14.53 5.59
C LYS A 65 -9.29 -13.65 4.74
N LEU A 66 -8.73 -12.68 4.02
CA LEU A 66 -9.52 -11.78 3.16
C LEU A 66 -9.94 -12.48 1.85
N LEU A 67 -9.23 -13.51 1.40
CA LEU A 67 -9.64 -14.33 0.26
C LEU A 67 -10.88 -15.17 0.60
N GLU A 68 -10.95 -15.77 1.79
CA GLU A 68 -12.14 -16.49 2.25
C GLU A 68 -13.36 -15.56 2.37
N GLU A 69 -13.15 -14.34 2.86
CA GLU A 69 -14.20 -13.33 2.94
C GLU A 69 -14.67 -12.86 1.55
N LEU A 70 -13.76 -12.75 0.57
CA LEU A 70 -14.08 -12.47 -0.83
C LEU A 70 -14.88 -13.61 -1.47
N GLU A 71 -14.46 -14.87 -1.26
CA GLU A 71 -15.12 -16.05 -1.81
C GLU A 71 -16.58 -16.18 -1.33
N ARG A 72 -16.85 -15.74 -0.10
CA ARG A 72 -18.20 -15.77 0.49
C ARG A 72 -19.06 -14.55 0.15
N SER A 73 -18.51 -13.56 -0.54
CA SER A 73 -19.23 -12.34 -0.91
C SER A 73 -19.88 -12.47 -2.28
N TYR A 74 -21.13 -12.06 -2.39
CA TYR A 74 -21.87 -11.94 -3.66
C TYR A 74 -22.02 -10.48 -4.10
N GLU A 75 -21.35 -9.55 -3.41
CA GLU A 75 -21.38 -8.15 -3.77
C GLU A 75 -20.69 -7.93 -5.12
N PRO A 76 -21.24 -7.07 -6.00
CA PRO A 76 -20.64 -6.82 -7.30
C PRO A 76 -19.27 -6.16 -7.14
N VAL A 77 -18.27 -6.72 -7.80
CA VAL A 77 -16.93 -6.12 -7.92
C VAL A 77 -16.96 -5.11 -9.05
N CYS A 78 -16.74 -3.84 -8.72
CA CYS A 78 -16.73 -2.76 -9.71
C CYS A 78 -15.29 -2.42 -10.11
N LYS A 79 -15.06 -2.26 -11.42
CA LYS A 79 -13.81 -1.74 -11.95
C LYS A 79 -13.72 -0.24 -11.72
N VAL A 80 -12.72 0.20 -10.95
CA VAL A 80 -12.58 1.63 -10.55
C VAL A 80 -11.33 2.29 -11.12
N LEU A 81 -10.31 1.50 -11.49
CA LEU A 81 -9.10 2.01 -12.14
C LEU A 81 -9.09 1.58 -13.60
N THR A 82 -8.91 2.53 -14.51
CA THR A 82 -8.86 2.27 -15.96
C THR A 82 -7.74 3.09 -16.61
N LEU A 83 -7.20 2.57 -17.70
CA LEU A 83 -6.17 3.28 -18.48
C LEU A 83 -6.70 4.62 -19.02
N GLU A 84 -7.96 4.65 -19.47
CA GLU A 84 -8.60 5.87 -19.98
C GLU A 84 -8.73 6.97 -18.92
N ALA A 85 -9.12 6.61 -17.70
CA ALA A 85 -9.20 7.56 -16.60
C ALA A 85 -7.80 8.06 -16.18
N ALA A 86 -6.81 7.15 -16.19
CA ALA A 86 -5.43 7.49 -15.85
C ALA A 86 -4.82 8.49 -16.84
N THR A 87 -5.00 8.29 -18.15
CA THR A 87 -4.45 9.21 -19.17
C THR A 87 -5.05 10.61 -19.10
N LYS A 88 -6.32 10.72 -18.66
CA LYS A 88 -7.03 11.99 -18.44
C LYS A 88 -6.70 12.67 -17.10
N SER A 89 -5.94 12.04 -16.21
CA SER A 89 -5.63 12.59 -14.88
C SER A 89 -4.77 13.87 -14.96
N ASN A 90 -5.00 14.84 -14.08
CA ASN A 90 -4.22 16.09 -14.03
C ASN A 90 -2.90 15.93 -13.24
N LEU A 91 -2.04 15.02 -13.70
CA LEU A 91 -0.72 14.78 -13.12
C LEU A 91 0.38 15.30 -14.04
N GLN A 92 1.47 15.80 -13.46
CA GLN A 92 2.68 16.22 -14.19
C GLN A 92 3.80 15.23 -13.95
N LYS A 93 4.62 14.99 -14.97
CA LYS A 93 5.78 14.10 -14.87
C LYS A 93 6.87 14.82 -14.10
N ILE A 94 7.41 14.15 -13.08
CA ILE A 94 8.53 14.66 -12.28
C ILE A 94 9.75 13.76 -12.49
N SER A 95 10.93 14.36 -12.34
CA SER A 95 12.21 13.65 -12.22
C SER A 95 12.88 14.22 -10.97
N LEU A 96 13.47 13.36 -10.15
CA LEU A 96 13.99 13.72 -8.84
C LEU A 96 15.45 13.27 -8.72
N THR A 97 16.29 14.17 -8.25
CA THR A 97 17.59 13.87 -7.67
C THR A 97 17.42 13.23 -6.28
N GLU A 98 18.51 12.70 -5.71
CA GLU A 98 18.47 12.15 -4.36
C GLU A 98 18.01 13.19 -3.31
N ALA A 99 18.51 14.42 -3.40
CA ALA A 99 18.17 15.48 -2.46
C ALA A 99 16.67 15.83 -2.53
N GLU A 100 16.12 15.97 -3.74
CA GLU A 100 14.70 16.26 -3.94
C GLU A 100 13.82 15.10 -3.46
N PHE A 101 14.23 13.85 -3.74
CA PHE A 101 13.52 12.67 -3.24
C PHE A 101 13.50 12.64 -1.70
N ARG A 102 14.65 12.83 -1.04
CA ARG A 102 14.74 12.82 0.43
C ARG A 102 13.89 13.94 1.04
N TRP A 103 13.89 15.12 0.43
CA TRP A 103 13.07 16.23 0.87
C TRP A 103 11.57 15.90 0.76
N LEU A 104 11.10 15.49 -0.42
CA LEU A 104 9.69 15.14 -0.63
C LEU A 104 9.22 13.97 0.23
N LEU A 105 10.08 12.97 0.47
CA LEU A 105 9.79 11.88 1.40
C LEU A 105 9.62 12.39 2.84
N ASN A 106 10.49 13.30 3.27
CA ASN A 106 10.46 13.87 4.62
C ASN A 106 9.24 14.78 4.85
N GLU A 107 8.75 15.46 3.81
CA GLU A 107 7.51 16.25 3.87
C GLU A 107 6.26 15.39 4.08
N ASP A 108 6.30 14.09 3.73
CA ASP A 108 5.24 13.13 4.07
C ASP A 108 5.58 12.38 5.37
N GLN A 109 5.09 12.92 6.49
CA GLN A 109 5.28 12.33 7.80
C GLN A 109 4.81 10.87 7.86
N MET A 110 3.70 10.51 7.20
CA MET A 110 3.17 9.16 7.24
C MET A 110 4.08 8.19 6.50
N ALA A 111 4.53 8.56 5.29
CA ALA A 111 5.45 7.76 4.50
C ALA A 111 6.79 7.56 5.23
N THR A 112 7.35 8.63 5.79
CA THR A 112 8.61 8.59 6.56
C THR A 112 8.50 7.67 7.78
N ASP A 113 7.48 7.86 8.61
CA ASP A 113 7.27 7.07 9.83
C ASP A 113 7.03 5.59 9.50
N LYS A 114 6.20 5.30 8.49
CA LYS A 114 5.85 3.92 8.11
C LYS A 114 6.98 3.17 7.46
N LEU A 115 7.77 3.82 6.61
CA LEU A 115 8.97 3.23 6.03
C LEU A 115 9.95 2.85 7.13
N SER A 116 10.23 3.78 8.03
CA SER A 116 11.17 3.60 9.13
C SER A 116 10.71 2.49 10.11
N ASP A 117 9.42 2.47 10.47
CA ASP A 117 8.85 1.45 11.35
C ASP A 117 8.81 0.06 10.70
N GLY A 118 8.47 -0.01 9.42
CA GLY A 118 8.45 -1.26 8.65
C GLY A 118 9.82 -1.94 8.60
N ILE A 119 10.87 -1.18 8.26
CA ILE A 119 12.25 -1.69 8.23
C ILE A 119 12.65 -2.26 9.60
N ARG A 120 12.38 -1.54 10.70
CA ARG A 120 12.70 -2.01 12.06
C ARG A 120 11.96 -3.29 12.43
N LYS A 121 10.69 -3.42 12.04
CA LYS A 121 9.88 -4.61 12.31
C LYS A 121 10.40 -5.82 11.55
N PHE A 122 10.66 -5.70 10.26
CA PHE A 122 11.27 -6.78 9.49
C PHE A 122 12.62 -7.20 10.06
N ALA A 123 13.50 -6.25 10.40
CA ALA A 123 14.79 -6.57 11.01
C ALA A 123 14.64 -7.30 12.37
N THR A 124 13.61 -6.94 13.15
CA THR A 124 13.31 -7.63 14.41
C THR A 124 12.86 -9.07 14.16
N ASP A 125 12.02 -9.30 13.16
CA ASP A 125 11.49 -10.62 12.86
C ASP A 125 12.55 -11.53 12.20
N VAL A 126 13.47 -10.97 11.39
CA VAL A 126 14.65 -11.70 10.91
C VAL A 126 15.51 -12.21 12.07
N ARG A 127 15.83 -11.35 13.05
CA ARG A 127 16.64 -11.78 14.22
C ARG A 127 15.96 -12.86 15.06
N LYS A 128 14.62 -12.81 15.18
CA LYS A 128 13.86 -13.87 15.85
C LYS A 128 13.96 -15.19 15.08
N LEU A 129 13.86 -15.14 13.75
CA LEU A 129 14.00 -16.31 12.90
C LEU A 129 15.41 -16.90 13.00
N GLU A 130 16.45 -16.06 12.94
CA GLU A 130 17.85 -16.47 13.11
C GLU A 130 18.06 -17.20 14.45
N LYS A 131 17.51 -16.65 15.55
CA LYS A 131 17.59 -17.29 16.87
C LYS A 131 16.91 -18.66 16.88
N LEU A 132 15.70 -18.76 16.31
CA LEU A 132 14.96 -20.02 16.24
C LEU A 132 15.73 -21.07 15.43
N LEU A 133 16.31 -20.68 14.30
CA LEU A 133 17.12 -21.57 13.48
C LEU A 133 18.38 -22.03 14.22
N HIS A 134 19.05 -21.14 14.95
CA HIS A 134 20.22 -21.49 15.75
C HIS A 134 19.90 -22.55 16.81
N GLU A 135 18.80 -22.36 17.55
CA GLU A 135 18.31 -23.32 18.55
C GLU A 135 17.98 -24.69 17.93
N LYS A 136 17.47 -24.73 16.68
CA LYS A 136 17.13 -25.96 15.97
C LYS A 136 18.32 -26.67 15.33
N ILE A 137 19.38 -25.94 14.97
CA ILE A 137 20.59 -26.51 14.38
C ILE A 137 21.53 -27.05 15.47
N GLN A 138 21.47 -26.49 16.67
CA GLN A 138 22.28 -26.94 17.82
C GLN A 138 21.64 -28.08 18.64
N SER A 139 20.37 -28.42 18.36
CA SER A 139 19.67 -29.58 18.94
C SER A 139 19.87 -30.84 18.12
#